data_AF-A0A3S5C5R3-F1
#
_entry.id   AF-A0A3S5C5R3-F1
#
_cell.length_a   1.000
_cell.length_b   1.000
_cell.length_c   1.000
_cell.angle_alpha   90.00
_cell.angle_beta   90.00
_cell.angle_gamma   90.00
#
_symmetry.space_group_name_H-M   'P 1'
#
loop_
_entity.id
_entity.type
_entity.pdbx_description
1 polymer ?
#
loop_
_entity_poly.entity_id
_entity_poly.type
_entity_poly.pdbx_seq_one_letter_code
_entity_poly.pdbx_strand_id
1 'polypeptide(L)'
;MRLNRSDYMVHLNVNAPREDHLSNLPSFCASVRLNNESQNLAKSTLIEHSLKAYNVSGMSLKQVEFNMMASSFGGMMQRLSRQHKTLLSIFGIATSPSELPSCQPSSGFAQALLKAYSLYISDLPADYLCQVASAPAILFIVSDDESNIYDQLDLIDAVEQEAQKRDGAHIALIYFRHGYSPDHFPDEQIWEIKWDLESSRAIKCPCIQYMLANTKLIQAALASPRVIEDLLTGSSLTCLTTIASISPAQYTSPSNNLQTQLQPENTFTQIARRCRLTFARQLALSPDLNLSSQEDIDQLVREALSDPDKFVLKPQREGGGNNYFGGW
;
A
#
# COMPACT_ATOMS: atom_id res chain seq x y z
N MET A 1 -3.50 5.25 21.45
CA MET A 1 -3.22 5.02 20.01
C MET A 1 -3.91 3.72 19.64
N ARG A 2 -4.93 3.69 18.77
CA ARG A 2 -5.58 2.44 18.37
C ARG A 2 -4.64 1.68 17.42
N LEU A 3 -4.45 0.38 17.62
CA LEU A 3 -3.69 -0.46 16.69
C LEU A 3 -4.49 -0.61 15.40
N ASN A 4 -3.89 -0.21 14.27
CA ASN A 4 -4.47 -0.32 12.94
C ASN A 4 -3.53 -1.11 12.03
N ARG A 5 -4.10 -1.77 11.02
CA ARG A 5 -3.34 -2.52 10.02
C ARG A 5 -3.95 -2.32 8.64
N SER A 6 -3.14 -2.57 7.60
CA SER A 6 -3.58 -2.78 6.23
C SER A 6 -2.79 -3.94 5.63
N ASP A 7 -3.41 -4.75 4.78
CA ASP A 7 -2.67 -5.48 3.76
C ASP A 7 -2.29 -4.51 2.66
N TYR A 8 -1.16 -4.71 1.99
CA TYR A 8 -0.83 -3.88 0.84
C TYR A 8 -0.22 -4.70 -0.29
N MET A 9 -0.61 -4.34 -1.52
CA MET A 9 0.06 -4.76 -2.74
C MET A 9 0.45 -3.55 -3.57
N VAL A 10 1.61 -3.64 -4.23
CA VAL A 10 2.08 -2.62 -5.17
C VAL A 10 2.12 -3.26 -6.55
N HIS A 11 1.29 -2.74 -7.46
CA HIS A 11 1.33 -3.17 -8.86
C HIS A 11 2.40 -2.37 -9.60
N LEU A 12 3.26 -3.09 -10.31
CA LEU A 12 4.43 -2.52 -10.97
C LEU A 12 4.34 -2.78 -12.48
N ASN A 13 4.56 -1.73 -13.27
CA ASN A 13 4.77 -1.83 -14.70
C ASN A 13 6.28 -1.82 -14.98
N VAL A 14 6.78 -2.90 -15.59
CA VAL A 14 8.18 -3.06 -15.95
C VAL A 14 8.48 -2.49 -17.34
N ASN A 15 7.45 -2.21 -18.15
CA ASN A 15 7.59 -1.78 -19.55
C ASN A 15 7.54 -0.26 -19.75
N ALA A 16 7.74 0.55 -18.70
CA ALA A 16 7.68 2.00 -18.83
C ALA A 16 8.95 2.56 -19.48
N PRO A 17 8.85 3.35 -20.57
CA PRO A 17 10.00 3.99 -21.21
C PRO A 17 10.71 4.93 -20.22
N ARG A 18 12.01 5.13 -20.44
CA ARG A 18 12.86 6.00 -19.62
C ARG A 18 12.43 7.45 -19.83
N GLU A 19 12.09 8.17 -18.76
CA GLU A 19 11.94 9.63 -18.82
C GLU A 19 13.35 10.27 -18.78
N ASP A 20 13.74 10.96 -19.85
CA ASP A 20 15.10 11.48 -20.09
C ASP A 20 15.52 12.66 -19.17
N HIS A 21 14.68 13.07 -18.23
CA HIS A 21 14.95 14.23 -17.35
C HIS A 21 15.91 13.95 -16.18
N LEU A 22 16.46 12.72 -16.06
CA LEU A 22 17.33 12.31 -14.95
C LEU A 22 18.72 11.81 -15.39
N SER A 23 19.20 12.24 -16.55
CA SER A 23 20.43 11.77 -17.19
C SER A 23 21.76 12.16 -16.49
N ASN A 24 21.72 12.84 -15.34
CA ASN A 24 22.93 13.20 -14.59
C ASN A 24 22.86 12.68 -13.15
N LEU A 25 23.45 11.50 -12.88
CA LEU A 25 24.24 11.24 -11.66
C LEU A 25 24.90 9.83 -11.73
N PRO A 26 26.23 9.72 -11.82
CA PRO A 26 26.94 8.46 -11.62
C PRO A 26 27.12 8.13 -10.12
N SER A 27 26.93 6.85 -9.79
CA SER A 27 27.61 6.06 -8.73
C SER A 27 27.91 6.75 -7.38
N PHE A 28 27.08 6.47 -6.37
CA PHE A 28 27.49 6.53 -4.96
C PHE A 28 26.69 5.54 -4.10
N CYS A 29 27.12 4.27 -4.11
CA CYS A 29 26.68 3.25 -3.16
C CYS A 29 27.76 3.10 -2.09
N ALA A 30 27.49 3.54 -0.86
CA ALA A 30 28.00 2.96 0.38
C ALA A 30 27.52 3.75 1.61
N SER A 31 27.17 3.00 2.66
CA SER A 31 27.09 3.39 4.09
C SER A 31 25.77 4.05 4.56
N VAL A 32 25.17 3.77 5.73
CA VAL A 32 25.22 2.66 6.71
C VAL A 32 24.12 2.93 7.78
N ARG A 33 23.52 1.84 8.31
CA ARG A 33 22.92 1.56 9.67
C ARG A 33 21.91 2.50 10.36
N LEU A 34 20.90 1.86 10.97
CA LEU A 34 20.59 1.97 12.42
C LEU A 34 20.27 0.59 13.04
N ASN A 35 20.97 0.32 14.14
CA ASN A 35 20.92 -0.70 15.21
C ASN A 35 19.89 -1.85 15.18
N ASN A 36 20.38 -3.08 14.97
CA ASN A 36 20.21 -4.24 15.88
C ASN A 36 21.16 -5.35 15.40
N GLU A 37 22.15 -5.67 16.23
CA GLU A 37 23.28 -6.51 15.89
C GLU A 37 22.90 -8.00 15.91
N SER A 38 23.46 -8.73 14.93
CA SER A 38 23.51 -10.21 14.80
C SER A 38 22.55 -10.93 13.84
N GLN A 39 21.62 -10.27 13.15
CA GLN A 39 20.80 -10.96 12.11
C GLN A 39 20.69 -10.27 10.73
N ASN A 40 21.32 -9.10 10.53
CA ASN A 40 20.98 -8.25 9.38
C ASN A 40 21.97 -8.24 8.20
N LEU A 41 23.08 -8.99 8.24
CA LEU A 41 24.02 -9.04 7.12
C LEU A 41 23.41 -9.73 5.87
N ALA A 42 22.42 -10.59 6.06
CA ALA A 42 21.71 -11.25 4.94
C ALA A 42 20.60 -10.38 4.30
N LYS A 43 20.10 -9.34 4.99
CA LYS A 43 18.91 -8.57 4.56
C LYS A 43 19.22 -7.32 3.74
N SER A 44 20.35 -6.65 3.96
CA SER A 44 20.72 -5.48 3.15
C SER A 44 21.09 -5.86 1.71
N THR A 45 21.69 -7.03 1.52
CA THR A 45 22.00 -7.62 0.21
C THR A 45 20.74 -7.98 -0.57
N LEU A 46 19.66 -8.40 0.11
CA LEU A 46 18.37 -8.74 -0.52
C LEU A 46 17.67 -7.52 -1.15
N ILE A 47 17.75 -6.33 -0.54
CA ILE A 47 17.06 -5.13 -1.03
C ILE A 47 17.80 -4.49 -2.21
N GLU A 48 19.14 -4.42 -2.17
CA GLU A 48 19.94 -3.99 -3.33
C GLU A 48 19.88 -4.98 -4.49
N HIS A 49 19.82 -6.29 -4.21
CA HIS A 49 19.55 -7.30 -5.23
C HIS A 49 18.15 -7.15 -5.82
N SER A 50 17.14 -6.77 -5.04
CA SER A 50 15.77 -6.62 -5.55
C SER A 50 15.67 -5.52 -6.61
N LEU A 51 16.30 -4.36 -6.42
CA LEU A 51 16.30 -3.29 -7.43
C LEU A 51 17.25 -3.57 -8.60
N LYS A 52 18.36 -4.30 -8.40
CA LYS A 52 19.23 -4.76 -9.49
C LYS A 52 18.61 -5.89 -10.31
N ALA A 53 17.81 -6.77 -9.70
CA ALA A 53 17.18 -7.92 -10.36
C ALA A 53 16.09 -7.52 -11.34
N TYR A 54 15.46 -6.34 -11.17
CA TYR A 54 14.47 -5.80 -12.10
C TYR A 54 15.03 -4.71 -13.03
N ASN A 55 16.34 -4.44 -13.00
CA ASN A 55 16.99 -3.52 -13.91
C ASN A 55 17.27 -4.23 -15.24
N VAL A 56 16.20 -4.57 -15.97
CA VAL A 56 16.29 -5.01 -17.37
C VAL A 56 16.80 -3.81 -18.16
N SER A 57 17.95 -3.94 -18.81
CA SER A 57 18.71 -2.86 -19.48
C SER A 57 17.82 -1.80 -20.15
N GLY A 58 17.64 -0.64 -19.49
CA GLY A 58 16.90 0.51 -20.03
C GLY A 58 15.43 0.65 -19.59
N MET A 59 14.88 -0.27 -18.81
CA MET A 59 13.51 -0.22 -18.29
C MET A 59 13.46 0.31 -16.84
N SER A 60 12.42 1.08 -16.51
CA SER A 60 12.20 1.59 -15.16
C SER A 60 10.97 0.98 -14.52
N LEU A 61 11.10 0.62 -13.24
CA LEU A 61 10.00 0.09 -12.46
C LEU A 61 9.03 1.23 -12.11
N LYS A 62 7.79 1.17 -12.61
CA LYS A 62 6.77 2.19 -12.32
C LYS A 62 5.57 1.62 -11.59
N GLN A 63 5.26 2.17 -10.44
CA GLN A 63 4.06 1.87 -9.69
C GLN A 63 2.81 2.32 -10.44
N VAL A 64 1.87 1.40 -10.57
CA VAL A 64 0.56 1.64 -11.18
C VAL A 64 -0.46 2.06 -10.12
N GLU A 65 -0.43 1.39 -8.96
CA GLU A 65 -1.35 1.64 -7.85
C GLU A 65 -0.86 1.13 -6.49
N PHE A 66 -1.40 1.70 -5.41
CA PHE A 66 -1.43 1.10 -4.09
C PHE A 66 -2.77 0.38 -3.93
N ASN A 67 -2.75 -0.83 -3.40
CA ASN A 67 -3.95 -1.54 -2.96
C ASN A 67 -3.82 -1.85 -1.48
N MET A 68 -4.56 -1.13 -0.64
CA MET A 68 -4.57 -1.21 0.82
C MET A 68 -5.85 -1.87 1.36
N MET A 69 -6.84 -2.10 0.51
CA MET A 69 -8.08 -2.78 0.88
C MET A 69 -8.31 -4.01 0.03
N ALA A 70 -8.77 -5.10 0.67
CA ALA A 70 -9.17 -6.35 0.01
C ALA A 70 -8.18 -6.85 -1.05
N SER A 71 -6.88 -6.70 -0.78
CA SER A 71 -5.81 -7.15 -1.67
C SER A 71 -5.97 -8.65 -1.98
N SER A 72 -6.18 -8.95 -3.26
CA SER A 72 -6.47 -10.31 -3.74
C SER A 72 -5.20 -11.07 -4.15
N PHE A 73 -5.35 -12.36 -4.44
CA PHE A 73 -4.31 -13.27 -4.98
C PHE A 73 -3.20 -13.66 -4.00
N GLY A 74 -3.28 -13.28 -2.73
CA GLY A 74 -2.34 -13.73 -1.70
C GLY A 74 -2.40 -15.24 -1.46
N GLY A 75 -3.60 -15.84 -1.48
CA GLY A 75 -3.81 -17.28 -1.46
C GLY A 75 -3.35 -17.94 -2.75
N MET A 76 -3.93 -17.48 -3.86
CA MET A 76 -3.77 -18.11 -5.17
C MET A 76 -2.33 -18.08 -5.69
N MET A 77 -1.60 -16.98 -5.51
CA MET A 77 -0.23 -16.84 -6.02
C MET A 77 0.75 -17.78 -5.30
N GLN A 78 0.53 -18.04 -4.00
CA GLN A 78 1.31 -19.01 -3.24
C GLN A 78 1.16 -20.42 -3.83
N ARG A 79 -0.05 -20.81 -4.24
CA ARG A 79 -0.31 -22.09 -4.91
C ARG A 79 0.29 -22.12 -6.32
N LEU A 80 0.08 -21.06 -7.11
CA LEU A 80 0.55 -20.99 -8.49
C LEU A 80 2.08 -21.11 -8.59
N SER A 81 2.82 -20.43 -7.70
CA SER A 81 4.28 -20.55 -7.63
C SER A 81 4.75 -21.97 -7.38
N ARG A 82 4.05 -22.74 -6.53
CA ARG A 82 4.33 -24.17 -6.29
C ARG A 82 4.04 -25.01 -7.53
N GLN A 83 2.92 -24.76 -8.21
CA GLN A 83 2.56 -25.47 -9.44
C GLN A 83 3.59 -25.24 -10.55
N HIS A 84 4.07 -24.01 -10.74
CA HIS A 84 5.15 -23.72 -11.70
C HIS A 84 6.43 -24.52 -11.37
N LYS A 85 6.82 -24.60 -10.09
CA LYS A 85 7.98 -25.40 -9.66
C LYS A 85 7.80 -26.88 -9.99
N THR A 86 6.62 -27.44 -9.70
CA THR A 86 6.31 -28.84 -9.99
C THR A 86 6.33 -29.12 -11.49
N LEU A 87 5.69 -28.27 -12.30
CA LEU A 87 5.65 -28.44 -13.75
C LEU A 87 7.04 -28.37 -14.37
N LEU A 88 7.84 -27.37 -14.00
CA LEU A 88 9.21 -27.24 -14.51
C LEU A 88 10.07 -28.44 -14.12
N SER A 89 9.91 -28.94 -12.89
CA SER A 89 10.57 -30.17 -12.44
C SER A 89 10.15 -31.40 -13.25
N ILE A 90 8.88 -31.53 -13.63
CA ILE A 90 8.39 -32.64 -14.47
C ILE A 90 9.05 -32.60 -15.86
N PHE A 91 9.26 -31.40 -16.42
CA PHE A 91 9.95 -31.21 -17.69
C PHE A 91 11.49 -31.26 -17.58
N GLY A 92 12.05 -31.56 -16.40
CA GLY A 92 13.49 -31.63 -16.19
C GLY A 92 14.19 -30.26 -16.21
N ILE A 93 13.43 -29.17 -16.07
CA ILE A 93 13.94 -27.81 -16.04
C ILE A 93 14.24 -27.44 -14.58
N ALA A 94 15.53 -27.32 -14.26
CA ALA A 94 15.97 -26.84 -12.95
C ALA A 94 15.78 -25.31 -12.88
N THR A 95 15.16 -24.83 -11.81
CA THR A 95 14.99 -23.40 -11.55
C THR A 95 15.84 -22.98 -10.35
N SER A 96 16.55 -21.86 -10.47
CA SER A 96 17.19 -21.19 -9.34
C SER A 96 16.20 -20.32 -8.54
N PRO A 97 16.49 -20.01 -7.26
CA PRO A 97 15.67 -19.07 -6.47
C PRO A 97 15.57 -17.65 -7.06
N SER A 98 16.52 -17.25 -7.90
CA SER A 98 16.49 -15.97 -8.63
C SER A 98 15.52 -15.97 -9.81
N GLU A 99 15.33 -17.13 -10.46
CA GLU A 99 14.43 -17.27 -11.61
C GLU A 99 13.00 -17.55 -11.18
N LEU A 100 12.81 -18.35 -10.12
CA LEU A 100 11.50 -18.64 -9.55
C LEU A 100 11.51 -18.43 -8.03
N PRO A 101 11.36 -17.17 -7.58
CA PRO A 101 11.38 -16.82 -6.16
C PRO A 101 10.36 -17.60 -5.33
N SER A 102 10.65 -17.72 -4.03
CA SER A 102 9.64 -18.19 -3.09
C SER A 102 8.50 -17.19 -3.01
N CYS A 103 7.27 -17.63 -3.27
CA CYS A 103 6.07 -16.84 -3.08
C CYS A 103 5.27 -17.46 -1.93
N GLN A 104 5.27 -16.82 -0.75
CA GLN A 104 4.46 -17.26 0.40
C GLN A 104 3.53 -16.15 0.95
N PRO A 105 2.79 -15.41 0.12
CA PRO A 105 1.94 -14.31 0.58
C PRO A 105 0.83 -14.78 1.53
N SER A 106 0.16 -15.91 1.28
CA SER A 106 -0.88 -16.43 2.17
C SER A 106 -0.37 -16.67 3.59
N SER A 107 0.74 -17.39 3.72
CA SER A 107 1.36 -17.65 5.03
C SER A 107 1.85 -16.36 5.69
N GLY A 108 2.41 -15.43 4.93
CA GLY A 108 2.82 -14.12 5.45
C GLY A 108 1.64 -13.29 5.97
N PHE A 109 0.53 -13.24 5.24
CA PHE A 109 -0.68 -12.54 5.66
C PHE A 109 -1.31 -13.19 6.89
N ALA A 110 -1.39 -14.52 6.94
CA ALA A 110 -1.89 -15.27 8.09
C ALA A 110 -1.08 -14.98 9.36
N GLN A 111 0.25 -15.08 9.29
CA GLN A 111 1.14 -14.77 10.41
C GLN A 111 0.98 -13.34 10.89
N ALA A 112 0.85 -12.39 9.96
CA ALA A 112 0.61 -11.02 10.33
C ALA A 112 -0.76 -10.87 11.02
N LEU A 113 -1.81 -11.59 10.59
CA LEU A 113 -3.17 -11.51 11.17
C LEU A 113 -3.14 -12.03 12.61
N LEU A 114 -2.47 -13.15 12.82
CA LEU A 114 -2.25 -13.75 14.13
C LEU A 114 -1.37 -12.88 15.03
N LYS A 115 -0.38 -12.17 14.45
CA LYS A 115 0.41 -11.20 15.20
C LYS A 115 -0.43 -10.02 15.65
N ALA A 116 -1.28 -9.47 14.78
CA ALA A 116 -2.19 -8.39 15.12
C ALA A 116 -3.21 -8.83 16.18
N TYR A 117 -3.78 -10.03 16.04
CA TYR A 117 -4.62 -10.68 17.05
C TYR A 117 -3.89 -10.76 18.40
N SER A 118 -2.65 -11.26 18.43
CA SER A 118 -1.87 -11.38 19.67
C SER A 118 -1.58 -10.03 20.32
N LEU A 119 -1.34 -8.99 19.53
CA LEU A 119 -1.18 -7.62 20.03
C LEU A 119 -2.48 -7.08 20.62
N TYR A 120 -3.61 -7.35 19.98
CA TYR A 120 -4.92 -6.99 20.51
C TYR A 120 -5.18 -7.63 21.88
N ILE A 121 -4.91 -8.94 22.00
CA ILE A 121 -5.07 -9.67 23.26
C ILE A 121 -4.14 -9.10 24.35
N SER A 122 -2.90 -8.78 23.99
CA SER A 122 -1.92 -8.22 24.92
C SER A 122 -2.28 -6.80 25.40
N ASP A 123 -3.03 -6.04 24.59
CA ASP A 123 -3.51 -4.71 24.93
C ASP A 123 -4.82 -4.75 25.75
N LEU A 124 -5.47 -5.92 25.91
CA LEU A 124 -6.66 -6.03 26.74
C LEU A 124 -6.31 -5.95 28.23
N PRO A 125 -7.16 -5.33 29.06
CA PRO A 125 -7.03 -5.42 30.51
C PRO A 125 -7.06 -6.88 30.95
N ALA A 126 -6.20 -7.24 31.93
CA ALA A 126 -6.08 -8.62 32.41
C ALA A 126 -7.43 -9.23 32.85
N ASP A 127 -8.29 -8.40 33.47
CA ASP A 127 -9.60 -8.83 33.96
C ASP A 127 -10.64 -9.02 32.86
N TYR A 128 -10.40 -8.44 31.67
CA TYR A 128 -11.35 -8.49 30.56
C TYR A 128 -11.46 -9.90 29.99
N LEU A 129 -10.33 -10.60 29.81
CA LEU A 129 -10.30 -11.96 29.28
C LEU A 129 -10.99 -12.97 30.20
N CYS A 130 -11.04 -12.69 31.51
CA CYS A 130 -11.75 -13.51 32.49
C CYS A 130 -13.28 -13.29 32.46
N GLN A 131 -13.74 -12.17 31.89
CA GLN A 131 -15.16 -11.81 31.81
C GLN A 131 -15.82 -12.27 30.50
N VAL A 132 -15.05 -12.47 29.44
CA VAL A 132 -15.59 -13.00 28.18
C VAL A 132 -15.64 -14.53 28.21
N ALA A 133 -16.83 -15.08 27.93
CA ALA A 133 -17.08 -16.52 27.92
C ALA A 133 -16.33 -17.27 26.79
N SER A 134 -15.93 -16.57 25.74
CA SER A 134 -15.24 -17.12 24.58
C SER A 134 -13.99 -16.29 24.24
N ALA A 135 -12.94 -16.96 23.75
CA ALA A 135 -11.80 -16.26 23.19
C ALA A 135 -12.23 -15.35 22.03
N PRO A 136 -11.57 -14.19 21.84
CA PRO A 136 -11.91 -13.30 20.73
C PRO A 136 -11.71 -13.97 19.36
N ALA A 137 -12.49 -13.56 18.36
CA ALA A 137 -12.44 -14.08 17.00
C ALA A 137 -11.82 -13.07 16.02
N ILE A 138 -11.42 -13.59 14.86
CA ILE A 138 -11.08 -12.80 13.67
C ILE A 138 -12.29 -12.86 12.74
N LEU A 139 -12.89 -11.71 12.44
CA LEU A 139 -14.05 -11.59 11.57
C LEU A 139 -13.61 -11.27 10.14
N PHE A 140 -13.97 -12.12 9.18
CA PHE A 140 -13.78 -11.86 7.75
C PHE A 140 -15.07 -11.26 7.19
N ILE A 141 -14.99 -10.06 6.60
CA ILE A 141 -16.10 -9.42 5.91
C ILE A 141 -16.00 -9.77 4.43
N VAL A 142 -16.97 -10.53 3.92
CA VAL A 142 -16.98 -11.09 2.57
C VAL A 142 -18.24 -10.66 1.80
N SER A 143 -18.23 -10.84 0.48
CA SER A 143 -19.42 -10.68 -0.37
C SER A 143 -20.21 -11.98 -0.42
N ASP A 144 -21.54 -11.90 -0.57
CA ASP A 144 -22.38 -13.09 -0.86
C ASP A 144 -22.05 -13.66 -2.25
N ASP A 145 -21.76 -12.78 -3.22
CA ASP A 145 -21.40 -13.13 -4.60
C ASP A 145 -19.88 -13.09 -4.83
N GLU A 146 -19.11 -13.81 -4.01
CA GLU A 146 -17.64 -13.81 -4.09
C GLU A 146 -17.09 -14.82 -5.12
N SER A 147 -16.66 -14.30 -6.27
CA SER A 147 -16.03 -15.12 -7.33
C SER A 147 -14.61 -15.59 -6.99
N ASN A 148 -13.88 -14.85 -6.14
CA ASN A 148 -12.50 -15.13 -5.75
C ASN A 148 -12.41 -15.84 -4.38
N ILE A 149 -13.40 -16.69 -4.07
CA ILE A 149 -13.52 -17.37 -2.77
C ILE A 149 -12.32 -18.25 -2.44
N TYR A 150 -11.72 -18.90 -3.44
CA TYR A 150 -10.58 -19.78 -3.24
C TYR A 150 -9.35 -19.06 -2.69
N ASP A 151 -9.13 -17.80 -3.08
CA ASP A 151 -8.05 -16.97 -2.54
C ASP A 151 -8.27 -16.67 -1.05
N GLN A 152 -9.52 -16.43 -0.66
CA GLN A 152 -9.90 -16.18 0.73
C GLN A 152 -9.81 -17.43 1.57
N LEU A 153 -10.29 -18.57 1.05
CA LEU A 153 -10.19 -19.87 1.71
C LEU A 153 -8.74 -20.27 1.92
N ASP A 154 -7.83 -20.04 0.97
CA ASP A 154 -6.41 -20.30 1.16
C ASP A 154 -5.79 -19.51 2.32
N LEU A 155 -6.23 -18.26 2.51
CA LEU A 155 -5.77 -17.44 3.62
C LEU A 155 -6.40 -17.88 4.94
N ILE A 156 -7.70 -18.23 4.93
CA ILE A 156 -8.40 -18.77 6.10
C ILE A 156 -7.76 -20.09 6.53
N ASP A 157 -7.51 -21.00 5.60
CA ASP A 157 -6.81 -22.28 5.86
C ASP A 157 -5.43 -22.05 6.47
N ALA A 158 -4.68 -21.05 5.99
CA ALA A 158 -3.37 -20.70 6.54
C ALA A 158 -3.47 -20.16 7.98
N VAL A 159 -4.51 -19.37 8.28
CA VAL A 159 -4.80 -18.93 9.65
C VAL A 159 -5.22 -20.12 10.51
N GLU A 160 -6.06 -21.02 9.98
CA GLU A 160 -6.61 -22.16 10.71
C GLU A 160 -5.57 -23.23 11.05
N GLN A 161 -4.53 -23.37 10.23
CA GLN A 161 -3.37 -24.23 10.51
C GLN A 161 -2.59 -23.78 11.76
N GLU A 162 -2.60 -22.48 12.05
CA GLU A 162 -1.89 -21.90 13.19
C GLU A 162 -2.83 -21.60 14.38
N ALA A 163 -4.14 -21.49 14.15
CA ALA A 163 -5.15 -21.18 15.18
C ALA A 163 -6.49 -21.88 14.92
N GLN A 164 -7.11 -22.44 15.96
CA GLN A 164 -8.41 -23.12 15.79
C GLN A 164 -9.54 -22.14 15.49
N LYS A 165 -10.45 -22.53 14.58
CA LYS A 165 -11.73 -21.86 14.35
C LYS A 165 -12.56 -21.82 15.64
N ARG A 166 -13.13 -20.67 15.96
CA ARG A 166 -13.95 -20.46 17.16
C ARG A 166 -15.13 -19.56 16.83
N ASP A 167 -16.29 -19.91 17.37
CA ASP A 167 -17.43 -19.00 17.43
C ASP A 167 -17.20 -18.06 18.62
N GLY A 168 -16.76 -16.84 18.32
CA GLY A 168 -16.47 -15.82 19.33
C GLY A 168 -17.49 -14.69 19.29
N ALA A 169 -18.13 -14.39 20.42
CA ALA A 169 -19.01 -13.22 20.54
C ALA A 169 -18.22 -11.89 20.53
N HIS A 170 -16.92 -11.94 20.82
CA HIS A 170 -16.04 -10.79 20.86
C HIS A 170 -15.06 -10.80 19.69
N ILE A 171 -14.93 -9.68 18.97
CA ILE A 171 -14.09 -9.58 17.77
C ILE A 171 -12.80 -8.83 18.09
N ALA A 172 -11.65 -9.47 17.86
CA ALA A 172 -10.33 -8.87 18.04
C ALA A 172 -9.83 -8.16 16.78
N LEU A 173 -10.15 -8.73 15.61
CA LEU A 173 -9.69 -8.22 14.32
C LEU A 173 -10.79 -8.37 13.28
N ILE A 174 -10.97 -7.35 12.45
CA ILE A 174 -11.90 -7.32 11.33
C ILE A 174 -11.07 -7.22 10.06
N TYR A 175 -11.18 -8.23 9.21
CA TYR A 175 -10.47 -8.35 7.96
C TYR A 175 -11.43 -8.15 6.79
N PHE A 176 -11.27 -7.06 6.06
CA PHE A 176 -12.16 -6.70 4.96
C PHE A 176 -11.72 -7.33 3.64
N ARG A 177 -12.58 -8.18 3.09
CA ARG A 177 -12.55 -8.65 1.70
C ARG A 177 -13.72 -8.10 0.86
N HIS A 178 -14.53 -7.24 1.47
CA HIS A 178 -15.65 -6.53 0.86
C HIS A 178 -15.73 -5.09 1.40
N GLY A 179 -16.60 -4.24 0.85
CA GLY A 179 -16.77 -2.85 1.29
C GLY A 179 -15.75 -1.83 0.73
N TYR A 180 -15.12 -2.13 -0.41
CA TYR A 180 -14.20 -1.22 -1.12
C TYR A 180 -14.85 -0.44 -2.28
N SER A 181 -16.09 -0.76 -2.66
CA SER A 181 -16.85 -0.08 -3.71
C SER A 181 -18.08 0.61 -3.10
N PRO A 182 -18.50 1.79 -3.61
CA PRO A 182 -19.76 2.41 -3.19
C PRO A 182 -20.97 1.49 -3.35
N ASP A 183 -20.98 0.63 -4.37
CA ASP A 183 -22.09 -0.29 -4.65
C ASP A 183 -22.26 -1.36 -3.54
N HIS A 184 -21.27 -1.51 -2.66
CA HIS A 184 -21.35 -2.37 -1.47
C HIS A 184 -22.10 -1.72 -0.30
N PHE A 185 -22.51 -0.45 -0.44
CA PHE A 185 -23.24 0.30 0.57
C PHE A 185 -24.56 0.83 -0.02
N PRO A 186 -25.51 -0.07 -0.34
CA PRO A 186 -26.75 0.29 -1.04
C PRO A 186 -27.72 1.11 -0.18
N ASP A 187 -27.62 1.02 1.15
CA ASP A 187 -28.52 1.67 2.10
C ASP A 187 -27.78 2.12 3.38
N GLU A 188 -28.48 2.90 4.20
CA GLU A 188 -27.95 3.45 5.46
C GLU A 188 -27.63 2.35 6.48
N GLN A 189 -28.32 1.21 6.44
CA GLN A 189 -28.11 0.13 7.39
C GLN A 189 -26.70 -0.47 7.23
N ILE A 190 -26.23 -0.64 5.99
CA ILE A 190 -24.86 -1.10 5.75
C ILE A 190 -23.82 -0.06 6.20
N TRP A 191 -24.12 1.24 6.07
CA TRP A 191 -23.28 2.31 6.61
C TRP A 191 -23.19 2.29 8.13
N GLU A 192 -24.32 2.08 8.82
CA GLU A 192 -24.37 1.91 10.27
C GLU A 192 -23.54 0.71 10.74
N ILE A 193 -23.63 -0.43 10.04
CA ILE A 193 -22.80 -1.60 10.32
C ILE A 193 -21.31 -1.26 10.16
N LYS A 194 -20.93 -0.58 9.08
CA LYS A 194 -19.54 -0.17 8.87
C LYS A 194 -19.05 0.80 9.95
N TRP A 195 -19.92 1.71 10.39
CA TRP A 195 -19.64 2.61 11.51
C TRP A 195 -19.40 1.85 12.81
N ASP A 196 -20.24 0.87 13.14
CA ASP A 196 -20.10 0.05 14.35
C ASP A 196 -18.79 -0.76 14.32
N LEU A 197 -18.49 -1.38 13.19
CA LEU A 197 -17.23 -2.11 12.97
C LEU A 197 -16.02 -1.19 13.16
N GLU A 198 -16.03 0.00 12.57
CA GLU A 198 -14.92 0.97 12.66
C GLU A 198 -14.76 1.53 14.08
N SER A 199 -15.89 1.87 14.71
CA SER A 199 -15.98 2.45 16.06
C SER A 199 -15.54 1.47 17.14
N SER A 200 -15.69 0.17 16.89
CA SER A 200 -15.28 -0.90 17.79
C SER A 200 -13.78 -0.85 18.14
N ARG A 201 -13.43 -1.57 19.22
CA ARG A 201 -12.04 -1.73 19.66
C ARG A 201 -11.23 -2.63 18.74
N ALA A 202 -11.88 -3.50 17.96
CA ALA A 202 -11.21 -4.44 17.07
C ALA A 202 -10.19 -3.74 16.17
N ILE A 203 -9.11 -4.44 15.84
CA ILE A 203 -8.16 -3.98 14.82
C ILE A 203 -8.84 -4.10 13.46
N LYS A 204 -8.86 -3.03 12.67
CA LYS A 204 -9.38 -3.08 11.29
C LYS A 204 -8.24 -3.30 10.31
N CYS A 205 -8.51 -4.11 9.29
CA CYS A 205 -7.60 -4.38 8.19
C CYS A 205 -8.35 -4.28 6.84
N PRO A 206 -8.33 -3.12 6.16
CA PRO A 206 -7.85 -1.82 6.66
C PRO A 206 -8.88 -1.06 7.52
N CYS A 207 -8.39 -0.10 8.32
CA CYS A 207 -9.23 0.94 8.92
C CYS A 207 -9.54 2.06 7.90
N ILE A 208 -10.49 2.94 8.22
CA ILE A 208 -10.97 3.98 7.28
C ILE A 208 -9.85 4.91 6.79
N GLN A 209 -8.85 5.20 7.63
CA GLN A 209 -7.71 6.03 7.22
C GLN A 209 -6.86 5.35 6.12
N TYR A 210 -6.68 4.03 6.19
CA TYR A 210 -5.98 3.28 5.15
C TYR A 210 -6.82 3.14 3.88
N MET A 211 -8.15 3.04 4.02
CA MET A 211 -9.05 3.11 2.85
C MET A 211 -8.91 4.44 2.12
N LEU A 212 -8.86 5.56 2.84
CA LEU A 212 -8.64 6.89 2.25
C LEU A 212 -7.24 7.03 1.65
N ALA A 213 -6.22 6.48 2.31
CA ALA A 213 -4.86 6.46 1.79
C ALA A 213 -4.72 5.63 0.50
N ASN A 214 -5.66 4.71 0.24
CA ASN A 214 -5.70 3.92 -0.99
C ASN A 214 -6.11 4.70 -2.23
N THR A 215 -6.75 5.87 -2.05
CA THR A 215 -7.33 6.61 -3.17
C THR A 215 -6.27 7.05 -4.19
N LYS A 216 -6.65 7.09 -5.47
CA LYS A 216 -5.78 7.54 -6.55
C LYS A 216 -5.35 9.01 -6.36
N LEU A 217 -6.18 9.81 -5.67
CA LEU A 217 -5.83 11.18 -5.27
C LEU A 217 -4.63 11.21 -4.30
N ILE A 218 -4.63 10.38 -3.27
CA ILE A 218 -3.49 10.30 -2.33
C ILE A 218 -2.24 9.78 -3.05
N GLN A 219 -2.39 8.80 -3.95
CA GLN A 219 -1.27 8.35 -4.77
C GLN A 219 -0.68 9.49 -5.63
N ALA A 220 -1.52 10.31 -6.28
CA ALA A 220 -1.07 11.47 -7.03
C ALA A 220 -0.42 12.53 -6.12
N ALA A 221 -0.97 12.77 -4.92
CA ALA A 221 -0.38 13.67 -3.94
C ALA A 221 1.01 13.21 -3.49
N LEU A 222 1.18 11.92 -3.21
CA LEU A 222 2.48 11.33 -2.83
C LEU A 222 3.52 11.38 -3.96
N ALA A 223 3.09 11.49 -5.22
CA ALA A 223 4.01 11.70 -6.33
C ALA A 223 4.73 13.06 -6.28
N SER A 224 4.17 14.03 -5.54
CA SER A 224 4.82 15.32 -5.31
C SER A 224 6.04 15.16 -4.39
N PRO A 225 7.22 15.68 -4.81
CA PRO A 225 8.46 15.68 -4.02
C PRO A 225 8.26 16.10 -2.56
N ARG A 226 7.57 17.22 -2.39
CA ARG A 226 7.41 17.88 -1.11
C ARG A 226 6.54 17.06 -0.16
N VAL A 227 5.45 16.48 -0.67
CA VAL A 227 4.47 15.77 0.16
C VAL A 227 5.07 14.50 0.77
N ILE A 228 5.79 13.70 -0.02
CA ILE A 228 6.40 12.47 0.48
C ILE A 228 7.58 12.73 1.43
N GLU A 229 8.37 13.77 1.18
CA GLU A 229 9.47 14.18 2.06
C GLU A 229 8.93 14.73 3.39
N ASP A 230 7.89 15.55 3.34
CA ASP A 230 7.21 16.07 4.52
C ASP A 230 6.58 14.95 5.37
N LEU A 231 5.93 13.97 4.72
CA LEU A 231 5.32 12.81 5.39
C LEU A 231 6.36 11.95 6.12
N LEU A 232 7.50 11.68 5.47
CA LEU A 232 8.54 10.80 6.00
C LEU A 232 9.41 11.48 7.06
N THR A 233 9.64 12.78 6.93
CA THR A 233 10.45 13.54 7.90
C THR A 233 9.63 14.05 9.09
N GLY A 234 8.29 14.03 8.98
CA GLY A 234 7.39 14.60 10.00
C GLY A 234 7.47 16.12 10.09
N SER A 235 8.17 16.78 9.17
CA SER A 235 8.44 18.23 9.17
C SER A 235 7.20 19.07 8.88
N SER A 236 6.11 18.43 8.40
CA SER A 236 4.86 19.08 8.05
C SER A 236 3.67 18.20 8.44
N LEU A 237 3.33 18.17 9.73
CA LEU A 237 2.02 17.69 10.20
C LEU A 237 0.84 18.54 9.67
N THR A 238 1.11 19.58 8.89
CA THR A 238 0.11 20.50 8.31
C THR A 238 -0.46 20.04 6.95
N CYS A 239 0.22 19.17 6.19
CA CYS A 239 -0.33 18.71 4.90
C CYS A 239 -1.47 17.69 5.06
N LEU A 240 -1.47 16.86 6.10
CA LEU A 240 -2.57 15.91 6.35
C LEU A 240 -3.75 16.51 7.14
N THR A 241 -3.55 17.61 7.88
CA THR A 241 -4.66 18.34 8.51
C THR A 241 -5.50 19.13 7.51
N THR A 242 -4.97 19.42 6.31
CA THR A 242 -5.68 20.15 5.25
C THR A 242 -6.86 19.35 4.65
N ILE A 243 -6.80 18.02 4.64
CA ILE A 243 -7.93 17.19 4.16
C ILE A 243 -9.06 17.08 5.20
N ALA A 244 -8.75 17.31 6.49
CA ALA A 244 -9.72 17.21 7.59
C ALA A 244 -10.30 18.56 8.04
N SER A 245 -9.86 19.71 7.49
CA SER A 245 -10.22 21.02 8.04
C SER A 245 -10.42 22.07 6.94
N ILE A 246 -11.69 22.35 6.60
CA ILE A 246 -12.07 23.50 5.77
C ILE A 246 -12.29 24.73 6.67
N SER A 247 -11.32 25.67 6.61
CA SER A 247 -11.37 27.14 6.80
C SER A 247 -11.60 27.81 8.19
N PRO A 248 -11.23 29.11 8.39
CA PRO A 248 -10.04 29.86 7.92
C PRO A 248 -9.36 30.66 9.05
N ALA A 249 -8.03 30.78 9.06
CA ALA A 249 -7.33 32.04 9.39
C ALA A 249 -5.80 31.89 9.38
N GLN A 250 -5.16 32.74 8.57
CA GLN A 250 -3.89 33.42 8.79
C GLN A 250 -2.71 32.63 9.40
N TYR A 251 -1.65 32.42 8.62
CA TYR A 251 -0.31 32.75 9.13
C TYR A 251 0.70 33.02 8.01
N THR A 252 1.49 34.05 8.25
CA THR A 252 2.52 34.65 7.39
C THR A 252 3.82 33.87 7.39
N SER A 253 4.48 33.82 6.22
CA SER A 253 5.80 33.24 5.98
C SER A 253 6.91 33.92 6.78
N PRO A 254 7.96 33.18 7.20
CA PRO A 254 9.27 33.75 7.36
C PRO A 254 10.21 33.26 6.25
N SER A 255 10.75 34.23 5.52
CA SER A 255 12.01 34.14 4.80
C SER A 255 13.15 33.80 5.76
N ASN A 256 14.10 32.94 5.36
CA ASN A 256 15.52 33.31 5.35
C ASN A 256 16.44 32.25 4.75
N ASN A 257 17.43 32.79 4.04
CA ASN A 257 18.60 32.15 3.46
C ASN A 257 19.38 31.27 4.45
N LEU A 258 19.79 30.09 4.00
CA LEU A 258 21.02 29.44 4.46
C LEU A 258 21.65 28.68 3.30
N GLN A 259 22.88 29.08 2.96
CA GLN A 259 23.80 28.30 2.14
C GLN A 259 24.10 26.97 2.86
N THR A 260 23.49 25.87 2.42
CA THR A 260 23.79 24.54 2.95
C THR A 260 24.96 23.92 2.20
N GLN A 261 26.11 23.85 2.88
CA GLN A 261 27.17 22.89 2.60
C GLN A 261 26.56 21.48 2.58
N LEU A 262 26.89 20.69 1.54
CA LEU A 262 26.39 19.33 1.31
C LEU A 262 26.77 18.40 2.47
N GLN A 263 25.85 18.23 3.41
CA GLN A 263 25.86 17.17 4.42
C GLN A 263 25.31 15.87 3.79
N PRO A 264 25.70 14.68 4.28
CA PRO A 264 25.17 13.40 3.77
C PRO A 264 23.64 13.34 3.91
N GLU A 265 22.94 12.93 2.85
CA GLU A 265 21.47 12.86 2.80
C GLU A 265 20.90 11.99 3.95
N ASN A 266 19.92 12.53 4.68
CA ASN A 266 19.11 11.83 5.68
C ASN A 266 18.46 10.55 5.10
N THR A 267 18.41 9.45 5.89
CA THR A 267 17.76 8.18 5.53
C THR A 267 16.32 8.33 5.00
N PHE A 268 15.51 9.21 5.59
CA PHE A 268 14.15 9.51 5.13
C PHE A 268 14.14 10.17 3.76
N THR A 269 15.08 11.07 3.48
CA THR A 269 15.26 11.67 2.15
C THR A 269 15.63 10.60 1.12
N GLN A 270 16.50 9.65 1.49
CA GLN A 270 16.84 8.52 0.63
C GLN A 270 15.63 7.61 0.35
N ILE A 271 14.79 7.34 1.35
CA ILE A 271 13.55 6.56 1.19
C ILE A 271 12.57 7.30 0.27
N ALA A 272 12.34 8.59 0.53
CA ALA A 272 11.47 9.44 -0.29
C ALA A 272 11.90 9.40 -1.76
N ARG A 273 13.22 9.58 -2.00
CA ARG A 273 13.81 9.50 -3.34
C ARG A 273 13.57 8.14 -4.00
N ARG A 274 13.74 7.04 -3.27
CA ARG A 274 13.52 5.67 -3.81
C ARG A 274 12.05 5.43 -4.18
N CYS A 275 11.10 5.82 -3.34
CA CYS A 275 9.68 5.74 -3.66
C CYS A 275 9.34 6.55 -4.90
N ARG A 276 9.90 7.75 -5.03
CA ARG A 276 9.68 8.63 -6.19
C ARG A 276 10.21 8.05 -7.50
N LEU A 277 11.34 7.34 -7.48
CA LEU A 277 11.84 6.66 -8.67
C LEU A 277 10.82 5.68 -9.25
N THR A 278 9.98 5.09 -8.38
CA THR A 278 8.90 4.20 -8.80
C THR A 278 7.63 4.92 -9.24
N PHE A 279 7.45 6.22 -8.99
CA PHE A 279 6.23 6.89 -9.45
C PHE A 279 6.30 7.24 -10.93
N ALA A 280 5.17 7.03 -11.63
CA ALA A 280 4.91 7.68 -12.90
C ALA A 280 4.42 9.12 -12.65
N ARG A 281 4.60 10.02 -13.63
CA ARG A 281 4.02 11.37 -13.57
C ARG A 281 2.50 11.26 -13.40
N GLN A 282 1.99 11.83 -12.32
CA GLN A 282 0.58 11.83 -11.94
C GLN A 282 0.21 13.24 -11.51
N LEU A 283 -0.97 13.70 -11.91
CA LEU A 283 -1.48 15.01 -11.55
C LEU A 283 -2.97 14.87 -11.19
N ALA A 284 -3.40 15.57 -10.16
CA ALA A 284 -4.82 15.70 -9.87
C ALA A 284 -5.42 16.76 -10.81
N LEU A 285 -6.55 16.46 -11.47
CA LEU A 285 -7.29 17.43 -12.29
C LEU A 285 -8.20 18.33 -11.43
N SER A 286 -7.68 18.77 -10.29
CA SER A 286 -8.34 19.75 -9.44
C SER A 286 -7.30 20.65 -8.78
N PRO A 287 -7.50 21.98 -8.77
CA PRO A 287 -6.68 22.89 -7.96
C PRO A 287 -6.96 22.74 -6.45
N ASP A 288 -8.02 22.01 -6.08
CA ASP A 288 -8.35 21.72 -4.70
C ASP A 288 -7.19 20.97 -4.02
N LEU A 289 -7.02 21.22 -2.72
CA LEU A 289 -5.94 20.65 -1.89
C LEU A 289 -4.52 21.15 -2.22
N ASN A 290 -4.36 22.16 -3.09
CA ASN A 290 -3.06 22.75 -3.45
C ASN A 290 -2.04 21.71 -3.95
N LEU A 291 -2.52 20.64 -4.60
CA LEU A 291 -1.67 19.56 -5.12
C LEU A 291 -1.06 19.92 -6.48
N SER A 292 -1.71 20.79 -7.24
CA SER A 292 -1.31 21.17 -8.60
C SER A 292 -1.76 22.60 -8.88
N SER A 293 -0.96 23.36 -9.62
CA SER A 293 -1.37 24.70 -10.07
C SER A 293 -2.37 24.58 -11.23
N GLN A 294 -3.23 25.58 -11.40
CA GLN A 294 -4.15 25.62 -12.55
C GLN A 294 -3.38 25.57 -13.89
N GLU A 295 -2.20 26.20 -13.94
CA GLU A 295 -1.33 26.20 -15.12
C GLU A 295 -0.83 24.79 -15.47
N ASP A 296 -0.41 24.01 -14.47
CA ASP A 296 0.04 22.62 -14.65
C ASP A 296 -1.11 21.73 -15.15
N ILE A 297 -2.31 21.94 -14.60
CA ILE A 297 -3.52 21.21 -15.01
C ILE A 297 -3.85 21.53 -16.46
N ASP A 298 -3.93 22.81 -16.82
CA ASP A 298 -4.24 23.23 -18.18
C ASP A 298 -3.21 22.72 -19.19
N GLN A 299 -1.93 22.69 -18.80
CA GLN A 299 -0.85 22.14 -19.62
C GLN A 299 -1.00 20.63 -19.82
N LEU A 300 -1.26 19.87 -18.75
CA LEU A 300 -1.47 18.43 -18.84
C LEU A 300 -2.70 18.08 -19.69
N VAL A 301 -3.78 18.85 -19.54
CA VAL A 301 -5.01 18.66 -20.35
C VAL A 301 -4.71 18.90 -21.83
N ARG A 302 -3.95 19.97 -22.18
CA ARG A 302 -3.52 20.19 -23.57
C ARG A 302 -2.67 19.02 -24.11
N GLU A 303 -1.72 18.54 -23.32
CA GLU A 303 -0.90 17.37 -23.68
C GLU A 303 -1.76 16.13 -23.91
N ALA A 304 -2.70 15.85 -23.00
CA ALA A 304 -3.60 14.71 -23.07
C ALA A 304 -4.57 14.78 -24.25
N LEU A 305 -5.07 15.96 -24.61
CA LEU A 305 -5.91 16.14 -25.79
C LEU A 305 -5.12 15.98 -27.10
N SER A 306 -3.82 16.32 -27.09
CA SER A 306 -2.97 16.21 -28.29
C SER A 306 -2.52 14.78 -28.59
N ASP A 307 -2.33 13.96 -27.55
CA ASP A 307 -1.86 12.58 -27.67
C ASP A 307 -2.45 11.71 -26.54
N PRO A 308 -3.75 11.37 -26.64
CA PRO A 308 -4.49 10.77 -25.53
C PRO A 308 -4.04 9.35 -25.19
N ASP A 309 -3.39 8.65 -26.12
CA ASP A 309 -2.88 7.29 -25.91
C ASP A 309 -1.73 7.25 -24.88
N LYS A 310 -1.12 8.41 -24.57
CA LYS A 310 -0.08 8.53 -23.54
C LYS A 310 -0.63 8.69 -22.12
N PHE A 311 -1.95 8.86 -21.96
CA PHE A 311 -2.55 9.19 -20.68
C PHE A 311 -3.60 8.17 -20.24
N VAL A 312 -3.73 8.04 -18.93
CA VAL A 312 -4.79 7.24 -18.30
C VAL A 312 -5.50 8.13 -17.30
N LEU A 313 -6.79 8.34 -17.51
CA LEU A 313 -7.63 9.04 -16.54
C LEU A 313 -8.23 8.01 -15.58
N LYS A 314 -8.05 8.25 -14.27
CA LYS A 314 -8.45 7.32 -13.22
C LYS A 314 -9.48 7.97 -12.29
N PRO A 315 -10.73 7.48 -12.22
CA PRO A 315 -11.67 7.90 -11.19
C PRO A 315 -11.25 7.34 -9.81
N GLN A 316 -11.82 7.88 -8.74
CA GLN A 316 -11.62 7.38 -7.37
C GLN A 316 -12.44 6.11 -7.12
N ARG A 317 -12.19 5.06 -7.92
CA ARG A 317 -12.83 3.74 -7.78
C ARG A 317 -11.76 2.66 -7.70
N GLU A 318 -12.05 1.65 -6.89
CA GLU A 318 -11.28 0.41 -6.82
C GLU A 318 -12.01 -0.72 -7.54
N GLY A 319 -11.27 -1.76 -7.91
CA GLY A 319 -11.73 -2.78 -8.84
C GLY A 319 -11.43 -2.40 -10.29
N GLY A 320 -11.03 -3.38 -11.08
CA GLY A 320 -10.61 -3.18 -12.47
C GLY A 320 -11.71 -2.61 -13.37
N GLY A 321 -11.31 -2.04 -14.51
CA GLY A 321 -12.24 -1.61 -15.57
C GLY A 321 -12.75 -0.17 -15.47
N ASN A 322 -12.38 0.58 -14.42
CA ASN A 322 -12.81 1.97 -14.24
C ASN A 322 -11.91 3.00 -14.95
N ASN A 323 -10.78 2.57 -15.50
CA ASN A 323 -9.81 3.47 -16.12
C ASN A 323 -10.25 3.86 -17.53
N TYR A 324 -9.98 5.12 -17.85
CA TYR A 324 -10.22 5.73 -19.14
C TYR A 324 -8.87 5.74 -19.91
N PHE A 325 -8.80 5.06 -21.07
CA PHE A 325 -7.73 5.12 -22.10
C PHE A 325 -8.17 5.70 -23.47
N GLY A 326 -7.32 6.50 -24.14
CA GLY A 326 -7.61 7.06 -25.47
C GLY A 326 -8.33 8.42 -25.45
N GLY A 327 -8.81 8.89 -26.60
CA GLY A 327 -9.42 10.23 -26.73
C GLY A 327 -10.78 10.33 -26.02
N TRP A 328 -10.94 11.37 -25.19
CA TRP A 328 -12.13 11.67 -24.37
C TRP A 328 -13.01 12.73 -25.00
#